data_AF-A0A524CJM3-F1
#
_entry.id   AF-A0A524CJM3-F1
#
_cell.length_a   1.000
_cell.length_b   1.000
_cell.length_c   1.000
_cell.angle_alpha   90.00
_cell.angle_beta   90.00
_cell.angle_gamma   90.00
#
_symmetry.space_group_name_H-M   'P 1'
#
loop_
_entity.id
_entity.type
_entity.pdbx_description
1 polymer ?
#
loop_
_entity_poly.entity_id
_entity_poly.type
_entity_poly.pdbx_seq_one_letter_code
_entity_poly.pdbx_strand_id
1 'polypeptide(L)' 'MELMFDNPAKKTFTPKFHKKEDFWTEFGSGYLEAEELKKEELLREYQDAYNKIEDKHSFNAQYLETLIYNLK' A
#
# COMPACT_ATOMS: atom_id res chain seq x y z
N MET A 1 29.21 4.43 39.63
CA MET A 1 28.71 5.61 38.91
C MET A 1 27.35 5.20 38.34
N GLU A 2 26.30 5.44 39.11
CA GLU A 2 24.92 5.15 38.70
C GLU A 2 24.49 6.22 37.70
N LEU A 3 24.25 5.82 36.46
CA LEU A 3 23.69 6.70 35.45
C LEU A 3 22.17 6.77 35.66
N MET A 4 21.76 7.77 36.45
CA MET A 4 20.38 8.21 36.52
C MET A 4 20.05 8.94 35.21
N PHE A 5 19.41 8.25 34.27
CA PHE A 5 18.77 8.92 33.14
C PHE A 5 17.37 9.33 33.59
N ASP A 6 17.20 10.61 33.90
CA ASP A 6 15.88 11.23 33.99
C ASP A 6 15.18 11.00 32.65
N ASN A 7 14.17 10.12 32.65
CA ASN A 7 13.37 9.80 31.48
C ASN A 7 12.24 10.83 31.41
N PRO A 8 12.32 11.86 30.53
CA PRO A 8 11.29 12.88 30.46
C PRO A 8 10.04 12.22 29.91
N ALA A 9 9.07 12.00 30.79
CA ALA A 9 7.67 11.74 30.52
C ALA A 9 7.45 11.12 29.13
N LYS A 10 7.49 9.79 29.07
CA LYS A 10 6.76 9.01 28.07
C LYS A 10 5.38 9.64 27.96
N LYS A 11 5.16 10.51 26.96
CA LYS A 11 3.82 10.86 26.51
C LYS A 11 3.30 9.57 25.94
N THR A 12 2.71 8.76 26.80
CA THR A 12 1.90 7.63 26.40
C THR A 12 0.87 8.22 25.45
N PHE A 13 1.02 7.95 24.16
CA PHE A 13 -0.07 8.09 23.23
C PHE A 13 -1.13 7.10 23.71
N THR A 14 -2.00 7.55 24.61
CA THR A 14 -3.23 6.88 24.94
C THR A 14 -4.22 7.37 23.90
N PRO A 15 -4.49 6.62 22.82
CA PRO A 15 -5.55 6.98 21.91
C PRO A 15 -6.84 6.98 22.73
N LYS A 16 -7.44 8.17 22.89
CA LYS A 16 -8.77 8.30 23.46
C LYS A 16 -9.75 7.88 22.38
N PHE A 17 -9.88 6.58 22.15
CA PHE A 17 -10.95 6.05 21.32
C PHE A 17 -12.27 6.30 22.05
N HIS A 18 -12.93 7.40 21.71
CA HIS A 18 -14.22 7.75 22.29
C HIS A 18 -15.31 6.91 21.61
N LYS A 19 -15.51 5.67 22.09
CA LYS A 19 -16.51 4.67 21.64
C LYS A 19 -16.00 3.71 20.55
N LYS A 20 -16.56 2.49 20.53
CA LYS A 20 -16.19 1.39 19.61
C LYS A 20 -16.44 1.71 18.13
N GLU A 21 -17.41 2.58 17.83
CA GLU A 21 -17.75 2.96 16.45
C GLU A 21 -16.63 3.79 15.80
N ASP A 22 -15.98 4.66 16.58
CA ASP A 22 -14.85 5.48 16.11
C ASP A 22 -13.63 4.61 15.77
N PHE A 23 -13.37 3.55 16.55
CA PHE A 23 -12.26 2.62 16.27
C PHE A 23 -12.43 1.86 14.94
N TRP A 24 -13.61 1.30 14.67
CA TRP A 24 -13.83 0.55 13.43
C TRP A 24 -13.83 1.45 12.19
N THR A 25 -14.27 2.69 12.36
CA THR A 25 -14.22 3.70 11.29
C THR A 25 -12.78 4.07 10.98
N GLU A 26 -11.97 4.40 11.99
CA GLU A 26 -10.54 4.69 11.80
C GLU A 26 -9.77 3.49 11.24
N PHE A 27 -10.03 2.28 11.74
CA PHE A 27 -9.43 1.06 11.25
C PHE A 27 -9.79 0.78 9.78
N GLY A 28 -11.07 0.91 9.43
CA GLY A 28 -11.56 0.69 8.07
C GLY A 28 -10.94 1.66 7.07
N SER A 29 -10.91 2.95 7.42
CA SER A 29 -10.28 3.98 6.58
C SER A 29 -8.78 3.73 6.41
N GLY A 30 -8.05 3.46 7.50
CA GLY A 30 -6.61 3.18 7.43
C GLY A 30 -6.28 1.91 6.66
N TYR A 31 -7.12 0.88 6.74
CA TYR A 31 -6.97 -0.34 5.93
C TYR A 31 -7.15 -0.04 4.43
N LEU A 32 -8.18 0.72 4.07
CA LEU A 32 -8.44 1.08 2.68
C LEU A 32 -7.31 1.94 2.10
N GLU A 33 -6.84 2.95 2.84
CA GLU A 33 -5.69 3.76 2.44
C GLU A 33 -4.42 2.91 2.23
N ALA A 34 -4.16 1.96 3.15
CA ALA A 34 -3.01 1.07 3.01
C ALA A 34 -3.12 0.16 1.77
N GLU A 35 -4.32 -0.34 1.47
CA GLU A 35 -4.57 -1.14 0.27
C GLU A 35 -4.47 -0.31 -1.02
N GLU A 36 -4.91 0.94 -1.01
CA GLU A 36 -4.73 1.87 -2.13
C GLU A 36 -3.25 2.15 -2.39
N LEU A 37 -2.47 2.47 -1.35
CA LEU A 37 -1.03 2.69 -1.47
C LEU A 37 -0.29 1.47 -2.05
N LYS A 38 -0.63 0.26 -1.59
CA LYS A 38 -0.05 -0.97 -2.16
C LYS A 38 -0.37 -1.12 -3.65
N LYS A 39 -1.60 -0.78 -4.06
CA LYS A 39 -1.99 -0.84 -5.48
C LYS A 39 -1.25 0.20 -6.31
N GLU A 40 -1.05 1.41 -5.78
CA GLU A 40 -0.27 2.45 -6.44
C GLU A 40 1.20 2.07 -6.60
N GLU A 41 1.79 1.45 -5.59
CA GLU A 41 3.16 0.93 -5.63
C GLU A 41 3.29 -0.17 -6.69
N LEU A 42 2.39 -1.15 -6.67
CA LEU A 42 2.38 -2.23 -7.66
C LEU A 42 2.17 -1.72 -9.09
N LEU A 43 1.29 -0.72 -9.28
CA LEU A 43 1.08 -0.09 -10.57
C LEU A 43 2.37 0.56 -11.08
N ARG A 44 3.11 1.24 -10.19
CA ARG A 44 4.40 1.86 -10.52
C ARG A 44 5.43 0.83 -10.94
N GLU A 45 5.52 -0.30 -10.22
CA GLU A 45 6.41 -1.40 -10.58
C GLU A 45 6.10 -1.96 -11.96
N TYR A 46 4.82 -2.17 -12.28
CA TYR A 46 4.41 -2.64 -13.61
C TYR A 46 4.71 -1.63 -14.72
N GLN A 47 4.50 -0.34 -14.46
CA GLN A 47 4.86 0.72 -15.41
C GLN A 47 6.37 0.74 -15.67
N ASP A 48 7.18 0.65 -14.62
CA ASP A 48 8.64 0.61 -14.73
C ASP A 48 9.12 -0.63 -15.48
N ALA A 49 8.54 -1.79 -15.17
CA ALA A 49 8.84 -3.04 -15.87
C ALA A 49 8.49 -2.92 -17.36
N TYR A 50 7.30 -2.44 -17.69
CA TYR A 50 6.86 -2.22 -19.08
C TYR A 50 7.76 -1.24 -19.82
N ASN A 51 8.16 -0.15 -19.17
CA ASN A 51 9.06 0.84 -19.76
C ASN A 51 10.43 0.27 -20.09
N LYS A 52 10.93 -0.68 -19.29
CA LYS A 52 12.20 -1.40 -19.50
C LYS A 52 12.13 -2.48 -20.59
N ILE A 53 10.95 -2.87 -21.06
CA ILE A 53 10.81 -3.82 -22.17
C ILE A 53 11.38 -3.19 -23.45
N GLU A 54 12.31 -3.88 -24.09
CA GLU A 54 12.94 -3.47 -25.35
C GLU A 54 11.93 -3.54 -26.51
N ASP A 55 11.29 -4.68 -26.71
CA ASP A 55 10.25 -4.87 -27.73
C ASP A 55 8.83 -4.81 -27.14
N LYS A 56 8.32 -3.58 -27.00
CA LYS A 56 6.95 -3.33 -26.54
C LYS A 56 5.90 -3.79 -27.55
N HIS A 57 6.23 -3.89 -28.83
CA HIS A 57 5.26 -4.29 -29.86
C HIS A 57 4.90 -5.76 -29.74
N SER A 58 5.90 -6.65 -29.61
CA SER A 58 5.65 -8.08 -29.40
C SER A 58 4.92 -8.34 -28.08
N PHE A 59 5.31 -7.65 -27.01
CA PHE A 59 4.61 -7.76 -25.72
C PHE A 59 3.12 -7.36 -25.84
N ASN A 60 2.84 -6.23 -26.47
CA ASN A 60 1.46 -5.75 -26.64
C ASN A 60 0.62 -6.69 -27.52
N ALA A 61 1.22 -7.27 -28.56
CA ALA A 61 0.55 -8.26 -29.41
C ALA A 61 0.15 -9.50 -28.59
N GLN A 62 1.09 -10.07 -27.83
CA GLN A 62 0.83 -11.24 -26.98
C GLN A 62 -0.23 -10.94 -25.89
N TYR A 63 -0.18 -9.74 -25.31
CA TYR A 63 -1.16 -9.31 -24.33
C TYR A 63 -2.58 -9.26 -24.94
N LEU A 64 -2.74 -8.67 -26.12
CA LEU A 64 -4.02 -8.61 -26.83
C LEU A 64 -4.54 -10.00 -27.21
N GLU A 65 -3.67 -10.90 -27.69
CA GLU A 65 -4.06 -12.28 -27.99
C GLU A 65 -4.59 -13.00 -26.75
N THR A 66 -3.91 -12.80 -25.61
CA THR A 66 -4.31 -13.38 -24.33
C THR A 66 -5.66 -12.84 -23.86
N LEU A 67 -5.89 -11.53 -24.00
CA LEU A 67 -7.18 -10.92 -23.70
C LEU A 67 -8.31 -11.48 -24.58
N ILE A 68 -8.06 -11.61 -25.89
CA ILE A 68 -9.03 -12.20 -26.82
C ILE A 68 -9.33 -13.65 -26.45
N TYR A 69 -8.31 -14.43 -26.06
CA TYR A 69 -8.50 -15.82 -25.63
C TYR A 69 -9.38 -15.93 -24.39
N ASN A 70 -9.13 -15.10 -23.37
CA ASN A 70 -9.89 -15.14 -22.11
C ASN A 70 -11.34 -14.64 -22.25
N LEU A 71 -11.67 -13.93 -23.34
CA LEU A 71 -13.00 -13.40 -23.62
C LEU A 71 -13.84 -14.30 -24.55
N LYS A 72 -13.29 -15.41 -25.03
CA LYS A 72 -14.02 -16.43 -25.80
C LYS A 72 -14.71 -17.43 -24.90
#